data_AF-A0AAW6V2Z3-F1
#
_entry.id   AF-A0AAW6V2Z3-F1
#
_cell.length_a   1.000
_cell.length_b   1.000
_cell.length_c   1.000
_cell.angle_alpha   90.00
_cell.angle_beta   90.00
_cell.angle_gamma   90.00
#
_symmetry.space_group_name_H-M   'P 1'
#
loop_
_entity.id
_entity.type
_entity.pdbx_description
1 polymer ?
#
loop_
_entity_poly.entity_id
_entity_poly.type
_entity_poly.pdbx_seq_one_letter_code
_entity_poly.pdbx_strand_id
1 'polypeptide(L)'
;MNKLYLLNESTHHQIECNTVCQRIYYHLASFQRESGAIRATVKHIADGVGISESGARYWMLLMQDAAVITMERHGKYYDITVNDAVSFITTTN
;
A
#
# COMPACT_ATOMS: atom_id res chain seq x y z
N MET A 1 -4.97 22.84 5.77
CA MET A 1 -4.69 21.51 6.36
C MET A 1 -3.83 20.78 5.33
N ASN A 2 -2.59 20.42 5.65
CA ASN A 2 -1.72 19.76 4.68
C ASN A 2 -2.23 18.35 4.42
N LYS A 3 -2.52 18.04 3.15
CA LYS A 3 -2.86 16.69 2.73
C LYS A 3 -1.57 15.93 2.42
N LEU A 4 -1.50 14.69 2.89
CA LEU A 4 -0.40 13.77 2.59
C LEU A 4 -0.80 12.90 1.41
N TYR A 5 0.13 12.66 0.50
CA TYR A 5 -0.07 11.76 -0.62
C TYR A 5 1.06 10.74 -0.70
N LEU A 6 0.76 9.57 -1.25
CA LEU A 6 1.77 8.68 -1.83
C LEU A 6 1.86 8.99 -3.32
N LEU A 7 3.03 9.43 -3.77
CA LEU A 7 3.34 9.69 -5.16
C LEU A 7 4.22 8.55 -5.67
N ASN A 8 3.83 7.92 -6.77
CA ASN A 8 4.75 7.11 -7.55
C ASN A 8 5.51 8.03 -8.52
N GLU A 9 6.81 8.23 -8.28
CA GLU A 9 7.66 9.15 -9.05
C GLU A 9 7.88 8.70 -10.50
N SER A 10 7.76 7.39 -10.77
CA SER A 10 7.92 6.86 -12.13
C SER A 10 6.68 7.14 -13.01
N THR A 11 5.48 7.05 -12.44
CA THR A 11 4.21 7.18 -13.16
C THR A 11 3.53 8.53 -12.95
N HIS A 12 3.96 9.30 -11.95
CA HIS A 12 3.32 10.53 -11.47
C HIS A 12 1.88 10.33 -10.95
N HIS A 13 1.45 9.09 -10.73
CA HIS A 13 0.19 8.79 -10.07
C HIS A 13 0.31 9.06 -8.57
N GLN A 14 -0.75 9.62 -7.99
CA GLN A 14 -0.80 9.90 -6.56
C GLN A 14 -2.14 9.52 -5.95
N ILE A 15 -2.11 9.13 -4.68
CA ILE A 15 -3.30 8.93 -3.86
C ILE A 15 -3.21 9.71 -2.56
N GLU A 16 -4.33 10.32 -2.16
CA GLU A 16 -4.43 10.93 -0.84
C GLU A 16 -4.27 9.84 0.23
N CYS A 17 -3.31 10.03 1.12
CA CYS A 17 -2.87 9.02 2.07
C CYS A 17 -3.17 9.46 3.50
N ASN A 18 -4.23 8.90 4.06
CA ASN A 18 -4.55 9.06 5.48
C ASN A 18 -3.77 8.07 6.37
N THR A 19 -4.07 8.04 7.66
CA THR A 19 -3.40 7.16 8.63
C THR A 19 -3.54 5.68 8.30
N VAL A 20 -4.66 5.23 7.72
CA VAL A 20 -4.86 3.82 7.33
C VAL A 20 -3.96 3.47 6.15
N CYS A 21 -3.95 4.33 5.12
CA CYS A 21 -3.04 4.22 3.98
C CYS A 21 -1.58 4.14 4.43
N GLN A 22 -1.14 5.04 5.32
CA GLN A 22 0.23 5.03 5.84
C GLN A 22 0.58 3.71 6.55
N ARG A 23 -0.31 3.21 7.42
CA ARG A 23 -0.09 1.95 8.15
C ARG A 23 0.06 0.76 7.20
N ILE A 24 -0.79 0.68 6.17
CA ILE A 24 -0.69 -0.37 5.16
C ILE A 24 0.64 -0.25 4.41
N TYR A 25 1.00 0.94 3.93
CA TYR A 25 2.25 1.15 3.20
C TYR A 25 3.46 0.74 4.03
N TYR A 26 3.59 1.24 5.26
CA TYR A 26 4.73 0.91 6.13
C TYR A 26 4.78 -0.57 6.49
N HIS A 27 3.63 -1.20 6.72
CA HIS A 27 3.58 -2.63 7.01
C HIS A 27 4.10 -3.45 5.82
N LEU A 28 3.60 -3.18 4.61
CA LEU A 28 4.05 -3.85 3.39
C LEU A 28 5.54 -3.58 3.11
N ALA A 29 5.97 -2.32 3.21
CA ALA A 29 7.37 -1.94 2.99
C ALA A 29 8.32 -2.59 4.00
N SER A 30 7.93 -2.75 5.27
CA SER A 30 8.74 -3.51 6.23
C SER A 30 8.81 -4.98 5.87
N PHE A 31 7.66 -5.57 5.51
CA PHE A 31 7.59 -6.98 5.17
C PHE A 31 8.44 -7.32 3.93
N GLN A 32 8.42 -6.47 2.90
CA GLN A 32 9.28 -6.62 1.71
C GLN A 32 10.76 -6.52 2.07
N ARG A 33 11.17 -5.58 2.93
CA ARG A 33 12.57 -5.45 3.36
C ARG A 33 13.06 -6.66 4.18
N GLU A 34 12.19 -7.24 4.98
CA GLU A 34 12.54 -8.35 5.87
C GLU A 34 12.52 -9.70 5.15
N SER A 35 11.54 -9.93 4.27
CA SER A 35 11.29 -11.24 3.65
C SER A 35 11.57 -11.31 2.15
N GLY A 36 11.82 -10.17 1.48
CA GLY A 36 12.08 -10.07 0.04
C GLY A 36 10.85 -10.28 -0.85
N ALA A 37 9.86 -11.07 -0.41
CA ALA A 37 8.60 -11.29 -1.12
C ALA A 37 7.43 -11.27 -0.13
N ILE A 38 6.37 -10.55 -0.48
CA ILE A 38 5.14 -10.53 0.31
C ILE A 38 4.15 -11.50 -0.32
N ARG A 39 3.90 -12.62 0.37
CA ARG A 39 2.85 -13.58 0.01
C ARG A 39 1.82 -13.65 1.10
N ALA A 40 0.72 -12.93 0.92
CA ALA A 40 -0.26 -12.74 1.98
C ALA A 40 -1.70 -12.72 1.47
N THR A 41 -2.63 -13.14 2.31
CA THR A 41 -4.04 -12.86 2.10
C THR A 41 -4.34 -11.43 2.51
N VAL A 42 -5.40 -10.82 1.96
CA VAL A 42 -5.85 -9.49 2.41
C VAL A 42 -6.16 -9.51 3.91
N LYS A 43 -6.71 -10.62 4.42
CA LYS A 43 -6.95 -10.83 5.85
C LYS A 43 -5.66 -10.72 6.67
N HIS A 44 -4.59 -11.37 6.24
CA HIS A 44 -3.31 -11.31 6.96
C HIS A 44 -2.77 -9.87 7.05
N ILE A 45 -2.85 -9.11 5.95
CA ILE A 45 -2.47 -7.69 5.95
C ILE A 45 -3.38 -6.88 6.87
N ALA A 46 -4.69 -7.10 6.81
CA ALA A 46 -5.67 -6.41 7.64
C ALA A 46 -5.43 -6.64 9.13
N ASP A 47 -5.20 -7.89 9.52
CA ASP A 47 -4.90 -8.28 10.90
C ASP A 47 -3.56 -7.64 11.35
N GLY A 48 -2.55 -7.59 10.48
CA GLY A 48 -1.23 -7.00 10.76
C GLY A 48 -1.25 -5.47 11.01
N VAL A 49 -2.20 -4.76 10.40
CA VAL A 49 -2.36 -3.30 10.59
C VAL A 49 -3.52 -2.91 11.52
N GLY A 50 -4.29 -3.90 11.98
CA GLY A 50 -5.41 -3.73 12.90
C GLY A 50 -6.62 -3.02 12.30
N ILE A 51 -7.04 -3.43 11.09
CA ILE A 51 -8.25 -2.92 10.40
C ILE A 51 -9.13 -4.06 9.87
N SER A 52 -10.31 -3.75 9.35
CA SER A 52 -11.17 -4.74 8.70
C SER A 52 -10.58 -5.23 7.37
N GLU A 53 -10.86 -6.48 7.00
CA GLU A 53 -10.43 -7.02 5.70
C GLU A 53 -10.98 -6.21 4.52
N SER A 54 -12.23 -5.74 4.61
CA SER A 54 -12.84 -4.89 3.57
C SER A 54 -12.12 -3.54 3.45
N GLY A 55 -11.73 -2.94 4.57
CA GLY A 55 -10.96 -1.69 4.60
C GLY A 55 -9.56 -1.86 4.02
N ALA A 56 -8.87 -2.95 4.37
CA ALA A 56 -7.58 -3.29 3.77
C ALA A 56 -7.71 -3.50 2.27
N ARG A 57 -8.72 -4.27 1.82
CA ARG A 57 -8.98 -4.52 0.38
C ARG A 57 -9.18 -3.21 -0.38
N TYR A 58 -10.01 -2.31 0.17
CA TYR A 58 -10.28 -1.01 -0.43
C TYR A 58 -8.98 -0.21 -0.64
N TRP A 59 -8.18 -0.06 0.42
CA TRP A 59 -6.93 0.71 0.33
C TRP A 59 -5.88 0.07 -0.56
N MET A 60 -5.75 -1.26 -0.52
CA MET A 60 -4.81 -1.98 -1.37
C MET A 60 -5.17 -1.83 -2.86
N LEU A 61 -6.46 -1.81 -3.21
CA LEU A 61 -6.89 -1.54 -4.59
C LEU A 61 -6.57 -0.10 -5.02
N LEU A 62 -6.76 0.89 -4.15
CA LEU A 62 -6.37 2.27 -4.44
C LEU A 62 -4.85 2.43 -4.61
N MET A 63 -4.07 1.75 -3.76
CA MET A 63 -2.61 1.73 -3.87
C MET A 63 -2.15 1.05 -5.17
N GLN A 64 -2.84 0.00 -5.59
CA GLN A 64 -2.57 -0.67 -6.87
C GLN A 64 -2.85 0.26 -8.06
N ASP A 65 -3.99 0.96 -8.04
CA ASP A 65 -4.36 1.92 -9.09
C ASP A 65 -3.34 3.07 -9.21
N ALA A 66 -2.82 3.53 -8.07
CA ALA A 66 -1.77 4.55 -8.00
C ALA A 66 -0.34 4.02 -8.23
N ALA A 67 -0.19 2.76 -8.65
CA ALA A 67 1.10 2.10 -8.84
C ALA A 67 2.02 2.12 -7.60
N VAL A 68 1.47 2.29 -6.40
CA VAL A 68 2.21 2.22 -5.13
C VAL A 68 2.60 0.78 -4.81
N ILE A 69 1.70 -0.15 -5.11
CA ILE A 69 1.94 -1.60 -4.99
C ILE A 69 1.52 -2.31 -6.26
N THR A 70 2.05 -3.50 -6.48
CA THR A 70 1.49 -4.50 -7.40
C THR A 70 0.83 -5.61 -6.58
N MET A 71 -0.20 -6.23 -7.17
CA MET A 71 -0.89 -7.37 -6.57
C MET A 71 -1.21 -8.39 -7.66
N GLU A 72 -0.59 -9.56 -7.57
CA GLU A 72 -0.90 -10.72 -8.40
C GLU A 72 -1.66 -11.76 -7.59
N ARG A 73 -2.80 -12.24 -8.08
CA ARG A 73 -3.65 -13.17 -7.34
C ARG A 73 -3.25 -14.62 -7.59
N HIS A 74 -2.93 -15.33 -6.52
CA HIS A 74 -2.66 -16.78 -6.53
C HIS A 74 -3.65 -17.52 -5.65
N GLY A 75 -4.83 -17.80 -6.21
CA GLY A 75 -5.91 -18.49 -5.51
C GLY A 75 -6.43 -17.70 -4.31
N LYS A 76 -5.94 -18.04 -3.11
CA LYS A 76 -6.36 -17.45 -1.83
C LYS A 76 -5.45 -16.31 -1.34
N TYR A 77 -4.22 -16.22 -1.84
CA TYR A 77 -3.25 -15.19 -1.45
C TYR A 77 -2.88 -14.30 -2.65
N TYR A 78 -2.17 -13.22 -2.35
CA TYR A 78 -1.59 -12.33 -3.34
C TYR A 78 -0.07 -12.34 -3.19
N ASP A 79 0.62 -12.30 -4.32
CA ASP A 79 2.00 -11.87 -4.39
C ASP A 79 1.98 -10.34 -4.53
N ILE A 80 2.54 -9.66 -3.53
CA ILE A 80 2.45 -8.20 -3.38
C ILE A 80 3.87 -7.64 -3.46
N THR A 81 4.05 -6.56 -4.22
CA THR A 81 5.32 -5.81 -4.27
C THR A 81 5.04 -4.35 -4.03
N VAL A 82 5.80 -3.73 -3.13
CA VAL A 82 5.83 -2.27 -2.96
C VAL A 82 6.80 -1.69 -3.99
N ASN A 83 6.38 -0.67 -4.72
CA ASN A 83 7.22 -0.02 -5.72
C ASN A 83 8.27 0.86 -5.03
N ASP A 84 9.52 0.75 -5.47
CA ASP A 84 10.66 1.47 -4.90
C ASP A 84 10.63 2.99 -5.20
N ALA A 85 9.92 3.40 -6.25
CA ALA A 85 9.78 4.79 -6.67
C ALA A 85 8.60 5.49 -5.99
N VAL A 86 8.28 5.15 -4.73
CA VAL A 86 7.16 5.73 -4.00
C VAL A 86 7.67 6.69 -2.91
N SER A 87 7.15 7.92 -2.96
CA SER A 87 7.51 9.00 -2.04
C SER A 87 6.28 9.56 -1.35
N PHE A 88 6.44 9.97 -0.09
CA PHE A 88 5.44 10.76 0.61
C PHE A 88 5.61 12.24 0.26
N ILE A 89 4.56 12.86 -0.26
CA ILE A 89 4.54 14.29 -0.56
C ILE A 89 3.44 14.99 0.21
N THR A 90 3.64 16.27 0.52
CA THR A 90 2.62 17.14 1.08
C THR A 90 2.35 18.28 0.11
N THR A 91 1.08 18.55 -0.17
CA THR A 91 0.71 19.77 -0.89
C THR A 91 0.34 20.85 0.12
N THR A 92 1.11 21.92 0.17
CA THR A 92 0.65 23.19 0.72
C THR A 92 -0.27 23.84 -0.31
N ASN A 93 -1.54 24.04 0.05
CA ASN A 93 -2.45 24.85 -0.76
C ASN A 93 -1.88 26.25 -1.02
#